data_AF-A0A938IYZ7-F1
#
_entry.id   AF-A0A938IYZ7-F1
#
_cell.length_a   1.000
_cell.length_b   1.000
_cell.length_c   1.000
_cell.angle_alpha   90.00
_cell.angle_beta   90.00
_cell.angle_gamma   90.00
#
_symmetry.space_group_name_H-M   'P 1'
#
loop_
_entity.id
_entity.type
_entity.pdbx_description
1 polymer ?
#
loop_
_entity_poly.entity_id
_entity_poly.type
_entity_poly.pdbx_seq_one_letter_code
_entity_poly.pdbx_strand_id
1 'polypeptide(L)' 'MQTTSASTRIQQAKRLFYAAAFMSFLLSVSLYFLLGDERAGIFVGLWVPSILSFGNLVLNGEDLR' A
#
# COMPACT_ATOMS: atom_id res chain seq x y z
N MET A 1 -2.86 12.23 31.23
CA MET A 1 -3.70 11.29 30.46
C MET A 1 -4.43 12.06 29.36
N GLN A 2 -3.75 12.37 28.25
CA GLN A 2 -4.30 13.00 27.04
C GLN A 2 -3.18 13.01 25.99
N THR A 3 -3.35 12.33 24.84
CA THR A 3 -2.63 12.54 23.55
C THR A 3 -2.89 11.46 22.47
N THR A 4 -3.82 10.51 22.65
CA THR A 4 -3.91 9.34 21.74
C THR A 4 -4.89 9.41 20.56
N SER A 5 -5.48 10.56 20.20
CA SER A 5 -6.46 10.60 19.08
C SER A 5 -5.81 10.83 17.70
N ALA A 6 -4.70 11.56 17.63
CA ALA A 6 -4.00 11.85 16.37
C ALA A 6 -3.24 10.63 15.84
N SER A 7 -2.54 9.89 16.71
CA SER A 7 -1.74 8.70 16.35
C SER A 7 -2.59 7.58 15.73
N THR A 8 -3.83 7.37 16.21
CA THR A 8 -4.72 6.34 15.68
C THR A 8 -5.07 6.57 14.20
N ARG A 9 -5.24 7.82 13.77
CA ARG A 9 -5.57 8.17 12.38
C ARG A 9 -4.43 7.81 11.42
N ILE A 10 -3.19 8.12 11.80
CA ILE A 10 -1.97 7.78 11.03
C ILE A 10 -1.80 6.26 10.96
N GLN A 11 -2.01 5.56 12.06
CA GLN A 11 -1.94 4.09 12.11
C GLN A 11 -3.02 3.43 11.23
N GLN A 12 -4.23 3.99 11.20
CA GLN A 12 -5.31 3.54 10.31
C GLN A 12 -4.95 3.78 8.83
N ALA A 13 -4.38 4.94 8.50
CA ALA A 13 -3.91 5.23 7.15
C ALA A 13 -2.79 4.25 6.72
N LYS A 14 -1.81 3.98 7.59
CA LYS A 14 -0.78 2.94 7.37
C LYS A 14 -1.40 1.58 7.02
N ARG A 15 -2.39 1.14 7.80
CA ARG A 15 -3.12 -0.12 7.55
C ARG A 15 -3.83 -0.12 6.21
N LEU A 16 -4.40 1.01 5.78
CA LEU A 16 -5.05 1.14 4.48
C LEU A 16 -4.05 1.00 3.33
N PHE A 17 -2.87 1.61 3.44
CA PHE A 17 -1.80 1.46 2.44
C PHE A 17 -1.30 0.02 2.34
N TYR A 18 -1.11 -0.67 3.48
CA TYR A 18 -0.76 -2.10 3.47
C TYR A 18 -1.86 -2.96 2.82
N ALA A 19 -3.13 -2.69 3.13
CA ALA A 19 -4.25 -3.38 2.51
C ALA A 19 -4.32 -3.14 0.98
N ALA A 20 -4.09 -1.90 0.53
CA ALA A 20 -4.06 -1.55 -0.90
C ALA A 20 -2.90 -2.23 -1.63
N ALA A 21 -1.72 -2.29 -1.00
CA ALA A 21 -0.56 -3.00 -1.53
C ALA A 21 -0.83 -4.52 -1.64
N PHE A 22 -1.46 -5.11 -0.64
CA PHE A 22 -1.86 -6.53 -0.66
C PHE A 22 -2.93 -6.81 -1.72
N MET A 23 -3.90 -5.92 -1.89
CA MET A 23 -4.91 -6.02 -2.95
C MET A 23 -4.27 -5.96 -4.35
N SER A 24 -3.26 -5.09 -4.54
CA SER A 24 -2.50 -5.03 -5.80
C SER A 24 -1.69 -6.31 -6.04
N PHE A 25 -1.14 -6.91 -4.99
CA PHE A 25 -0.45 -8.20 -5.09
C PHE A 25 -1.42 -9.32 -5.51
N LEU A 26 -2.59 -9.40 -4.88
CA LEU A 26 -3.63 -10.37 -5.26
C LEU A 26 -4.06 -10.18 -6.71
N LEU A 27 -4.26 -8.93 -7.14
CA LEU A 27 -4.61 -8.61 -8.52
C LEU A 27 -3.51 -9.04 -9.50
N SER A 28 -2.23 -8.83 -9.17
CA SER A 28 -1.08 -9.27 -9.96
C SER A 28 -1.09 -10.79 -10.16
N VAL A 29 -1.25 -11.55 -9.08
CA VAL A 29 -1.32 -13.02 -9.12
C VAL A 29 -2.59 -13.48 -9.87
N SER A 30 -3.72 -12.82 -9.68
CA SER A 30 -4.94 -13.13 -10.42
C SER A 30 -4.79 -12.90 -11.93
N LEU A 31 -4.22 -11.78 -12.36
CA LEU A 31 -3.99 -11.54 -13.80
C LEU A 31 -2.97 -12.51 -14.39
N TYR A 32 -1.88 -12.78 -13.66
CA TYR A 32 -0.83 -13.68 -14.13
C TYR A 32 -1.33 -15.12 -14.27
N PHE A 33 -2.05 -15.64 -13.27
CA PHE A 33 -2.44 -17.05 -13.23
C PHE A 33 -3.87 -17.34 -13.73
N LEU A 34 -4.85 -16.44 -13.53
CA LEU A 34 -6.23 -16.67 -14.00
C LEU A 34 -6.45 -16.17 -15.44
N LEU A 35 -5.84 -15.04 -15.83
CA LEU A 35 -6.03 -14.47 -17.17
C LEU A 35 -4.93 -14.87 -18.16
N GLY A 36 -3.77 -15.32 -17.67
CA GLY A 36 -2.62 -15.67 -18.53
C GLY A 36 -1.92 -14.45 -19.16
N ASP A 37 -2.23 -13.24 -18.70
CA ASP A 37 -1.59 -12.02 -19.16
C ASP A 37 -0.40 -11.67 -18.26
N GLU A 38 0.73 -12.33 -18.53
CA GLU A 38 1.95 -12.25 -17.73
C GLU A 38 2.48 -10.81 -17.64
N ARG A 39 2.35 -10.04 -18.74
CA ARG A 39 2.85 -8.65 -18.79
C ARG A 39 2.03 -7.74 -17.88
N ALA A 40 0.71 -7.88 -17.92
CA ALA A 40 -0.18 -7.12 -17.05
C ALA A 40 0.02 -7.51 -15.58
N GLY A 41 0.18 -8.80 -15.29
CA GLY A 41 0.48 -9.31 -13.94
C GLY A 41 1.78 -8.72 -13.36
N ILE A 42 2.87 -8.67 -14.15
CA ILE A 42 4.15 -8.09 -13.72
C ILE A 42 4.02 -6.58 -13.51
N PHE A 43 3.32 -5.87 -14.40
CA PHE A 43 3.14 -4.41 -14.30
C PHE A 43 2.39 -4.02 -13.03
N VAL A 44 1.33 -4.76 -12.69
CA VAL A 44 0.56 -4.54 -11.45
C VAL A 44 1.37 -4.96 -10.22
N GLY A 45 2.17 -6.03 -10.31
CA GLY A 45 3.07 -6.45 -9.23
C GLY A 45 4.12 -5.39 -8.88
N LEU A 46 4.62 -4.67 -9.88
CA LEU A 46 5.54 -3.54 -9.71
C LEU A 46 4.92 -2.35 -8.97
N TRP A 47 3.59 -2.22 -8.92
CA TRP A 47 2.95 -1.13 -8.19
C TRP A 47 3.00 -1.31 -6.68
N VAL A 48 3.15 -2.55 -6.19
CA VAL A 48 3.25 -2.85 -4.74
C VAL A 48 4.35 -2.05 -4.04
N PRO A 49 5.63 -2.08 -4.48
CA PRO A 49 6.67 -1.25 -3.88
C PRO A 49 6.44 0.25 -4.06
N SER A 50 5.82 0.70 -5.16
CA SER A 50 5.47 2.11 -5.37
C SER A 50 4.42 2.61 -4.38
N ILE A 51 3.38 1.81 -4.11
CA ILE A 51 2.31 2.12 -3.13
C ILE A 51 2.90 2.19 -1.72
N LEU A 52 3.78 1.25 -1.35
CA LEU A 52 4.44 1.24 -0.04
C LEU A 52 5.39 2.43 0.12
N SER A 53 6.17 2.77 -0.92
CA SER A 53 7.05 3.93 -0.91
C SER A 53 6.26 5.24 -0.80
N PHE A 54 5.16 5.37 -1.54
CA PHE A 54 4.26 6.52 -1.46
C PHE A 54 3.57 6.63 -0.10
N GLY A 55 3.06 5.52 0.45
CA GLY A 55 2.50 5.49 1.80
C GLY A 55 3.54 5.90 2.85
N ASN A 56 4.78 5.42 2.73
CA ASN A 56 5.86 5.81 3.62
C ASN A 56 6.19 7.31 3.51
N LEU A 57 6.23 7.87 2.30
CA LEU A 57 6.45 9.29 2.06
C LEU A 57 5.35 10.16 2.68
N VAL A 58 4.08 9.83 2.41
CA VAL A 58 2.92 10.58 2.90
C VAL A 58 2.85 10.52 4.43
N LEU A 59 3.13 9.37 5.04
CA LEU A 59 2.99 9.16 6.48
C LEU A 59 4.24 9.56 7.29
N ASN A 60 5.44 9.55 6.72
CA ASN A 60 6.65 10.07 7.38
C ASN A 60 6.85 11.57 7.14
N GLY A 61 6.24 12.16 6.11
CA GLY A 61 6.30 13.60 5.88
C GLY A 61 5.70 14.43 7.04
N GLU A 62 4.86 13.81 7.87
CA GLU A 62 4.28 14.43 9.07
C GLU A 62 5.18 14.34 10.32
N ASP A 63 6.23 13.52 10.32
CA ASP A 63 7.15 13.33 11.46
C ASP A 63 8.24 14.44 11.53
N LEU A 64 8.43 15.19 10.43
CA LEU A 64 9.41 16.28 10.33
C LEU A 64 8.84 17.68 10.69
N ARG A 65 7.71 17.76 11.42
CA ARG A 65 7.09 19.03 11.83
C ARG A 65 6.79 19.11 13.33
#